data_AF-A0A3G2G5Y1-F1
#
_entry.id   AF-A0A3G2G5Y1-F1
#
_cell.length_a   1.000
_cell.length_b   1.000
_cell.length_c   1.000
_cell.angle_alpha   90.00
_cell.angle_beta   90.00
_cell.angle_gamma   90.00
#
_symmetry.space_group_name_H-M   'P 1'
#
loop_
_entity.id
_entity.type
_entity.pdbx_description
1 polymer ?
#
loop_
_entity_poly.entity_id
_entity_poly.type
_entity_poly.pdbx_seq_one_letter_code
_entity_poly.pdbx_strand_id
1 'polypeptide(L)'
;MMKRTVFLFALLISLGLFGQKSDTKVFESENYSLTMPDTWKATNDEGIVNIFPTNQIGAITISEYHDLELPKAETKKFILALYNSSDDEKKIKTGSGKRGYTEYFYEYFDEKENLFWITKVFQKSKEIYIVSINCQKKYWNGNYMKVFNETFDSFKIKNRILL
;
A
#
# COMPACT_ATOMS: atom_id res chain seq x y z
N MET A 1 -35.37 -6.73 -41.95
CA MET A 1 -33.95 -7.04 -41.71
C MET A 1 -33.28 -5.79 -41.12
N MET A 2 -33.53 -5.48 -39.83
CA MET A 2 -33.02 -4.22 -39.19
C MET A 2 -32.88 -4.34 -37.66
N LYS A 3 -33.17 -5.52 -37.08
CA LYS A 3 -33.10 -5.78 -35.63
C LYS A 3 -31.76 -6.38 -35.18
N ARG A 4 -30.95 -6.91 -36.11
CA ARG A 4 -29.64 -7.54 -35.80
C ARG A 4 -28.50 -6.53 -35.68
N THR A 5 -28.57 -5.40 -36.38
CA THR A 5 -27.53 -4.35 -36.37
C THR A 5 -27.58 -3.46 -35.14
N VAL A 6 -28.75 -3.23 -34.53
CA VAL A 6 -28.89 -2.41 -33.31
C VAL A 6 -28.23 -3.08 -32.09
N PHE A 7 -28.25 -4.42 -32.03
CA PHE A 7 -27.61 -5.17 -30.95
C PHE A 7 -26.07 -5.08 -30.98
N LEU A 8 -25.45 -4.96 -32.16
CA LEU A 8 -23.99 -4.82 -32.26
C LEU A 8 -23.47 -3.48 -31.75
N PHE A 9 -24.23 -2.38 -31.92
CA PHE A 9 -23.82 -1.07 -31.40
C PHE A 9 -24.00 -0.96 -29.89
N ALA A 10 -25.03 -1.59 -29.31
CA ALA A 10 -25.22 -1.62 -27.85
C ALA A 10 -24.09 -2.40 -27.14
N LEU A 11 -23.53 -3.44 -27.77
CA LEU A 11 -22.42 -4.22 -27.24
C LEU A 11 -21.07 -3.47 -27.29
N LEU A 12 -20.88 -2.58 -28.28
CA LEU A 12 -19.65 -1.79 -28.43
C LEU A 12 -19.61 -0.57 -27.49
N ILE A 13 -20.76 0.01 -27.16
CA ILE A 13 -20.84 1.18 -26.26
C ILE A 13 -20.63 0.76 -24.79
N SER A 14 -21.02 -0.46 -24.39
CA SER A 14 -20.83 -0.95 -23.02
C SER A 14 -19.40 -1.37 -22.69
N LEU A 15 -18.55 -1.60 -23.70
CA LEU A 15 -17.13 -1.93 -23.50
C LEU A 15 -16.26 -0.69 -23.21
N GLY A 16 -16.75 0.52 -23.48
CA GLY A 16 -15.99 1.77 -23.30
C GLY A 16 -16.09 2.41 -21.91
N LEU A 17 -16.94 1.91 -21.01
CA LEU A 17 -17.24 2.55 -19.73
C LEU A 17 -16.37 2.07 -18.56
N PHE A 18 -15.49 1.10 -18.76
CA PHE A 18 -14.66 0.52 -17.71
C PHE A 18 -13.21 0.94 -17.87
N GLY A 19 -12.90 2.18 -17.50
CA GLY A 19 -11.51 2.65 -17.49
C GLY A 19 -11.31 4.15 -17.26
N GLN A 20 -12.11 4.81 -16.42
CA GLN A 20 -11.70 6.13 -15.92
C GLN A 20 -10.52 5.93 -14.97
N LYS A 21 -9.31 6.00 -15.51
CA LYS A 21 -8.09 6.15 -14.73
C LYS A 21 -8.22 7.51 -14.03
N SER A 22 -8.37 7.49 -12.70
CA SER A 22 -8.38 8.73 -11.93
C SER A 22 -7.05 9.45 -12.12
N ASP A 23 -7.08 10.78 -12.22
CA ASP A 23 -5.87 11.59 -12.23
C ASP A 23 -5.04 11.31 -10.97
N THR A 24 -3.72 11.22 -11.15
CA THR A 24 -2.77 10.89 -10.10
C THR A 24 -1.64 11.91 -10.02
N LYS A 25 -1.14 12.08 -8.79
CA LYS A 25 0.03 12.88 -8.46
C LYS A 25 1.06 12.01 -7.76
N VAL A 26 2.30 12.49 -7.76
CA VAL A 26 3.38 11.87 -7.00
C VAL A 26 3.53 12.59 -5.67
N PHE A 27 3.37 11.85 -4.58
CA PHE A 27 3.88 12.25 -3.27
C PHE A 27 5.38 12.02 -3.25
N GLU A 28 6.13 13.07 -2.92
CA GLU A 28 7.59 13.08 -2.88
C GLU A 28 8.07 13.35 -1.45
N SER A 29 8.88 12.45 -0.91
CA SER A 29 9.67 12.63 0.32
C SER A 29 11.16 12.73 -0.05
N GLU A 30 12.03 13.00 0.91
CA GLU A 30 13.48 12.93 0.70
C GLU A 30 13.93 11.52 0.30
N ASN A 31 13.42 10.49 1.00
CA ASN A 31 13.92 9.12 0.90
C ASN A 31 13.02 8.18 0.07
N TYR A 32 11.81 8.62 -0.32
CA TYR A 32 10.89 7.79 -1.10
C TYR A 32 9.90 8.62 -1.92
N SER A 33 9.16 7.94 -2.78
CA SER A 33 8.06 8.50 -3.56
C SER A 33 6.90 7.49 -3.64
N LEU A 34 5.68 7.99 -3.83
CA LEU A 34 4.46 7.19 -4.00
C LEU A 34 3.52 7.91 -4.97
N THR A 35 2.91 7.20 -5.91
CA THR A 35 1.85 7.74 -6.77
C THR A 35 0.50 7.54 -6.09
N MET A 36 -0.28 8.62 -5.93
CA MET A 36 -1.60 8.59 -5.29
C MET A 36 -2.66 9.34 -6.12
N PRO A 37 -3.96 9.04 -5.94
CA PRO A 37 -5.02 9.83 -6.56
C PRO A 37 -4.97 11.30 -6.14
N ASP A 38 -5.31 12.21 -7.05
CA ASP A 38 -5.25 13.65 -6.78
C ASP A 38 -6.21 14.11 -5.68
N THR A 39 -7.32 13.37 -5.52
CA THR A 39 -8.36 13.58 -4.52
C THR A 39 -7.97 13.12 -3.11
N TRP A 40 -6.82 12.44 -2.97
CA TRP A 40 -6.32 12.00 -1.68
C TRP A 40 -5.46 13.09 -1.03
N LYS A 41 -5.46 13.07 0.30
CA LYS A 41 -4.71 13.98 1.16
C LYS A 41 -3.52 13.25 1.75
N ALA A 42 -2.47 14.00 2.08
CA ALA A 42 -1.31 13.52 2.80
C ALA A 42 -1.08 14.39 4.04
N THR A 43 -0.85 13.78 5.20
CA THR A 43 -0.38 14.45 6.42
C THR A 43 0.91 13.80 6.88
N ASN A 44 1.68 14.51 7.70
CA ASN A 44 2.84 13.97 8.39
C ASN A 44 2.65 14.27 9.88
N ASP A 45 2.47 13.20 10.63
CA ASP A 45 2.18 13.24 12.06
C ASP A 45 3.36 12.54 12.77
N GLU A 46 4.27 13.33 13.34
CA GLU A 46 5.45 12.85 14.07
C GLU A 46 6.36 11.91 13.26
N GLY A 47 6.51 12.16 11.95
CA GLY A 47 7.35 11.35 11.06
C GLY A 47 6.61 10.17 10.42
N ILE A 48 5.33 9.97 10.75
CA ILE A 48 4.47 9.00 10.07
C ILE A 48 3.66 9.75 9.02
N VAL A 49 3.88 9.41 7.74
CA VAL A 49 3.10 9.95 6.65
C VAL A 49 1.82 9.15 6.49
N ASN A 50 0.68 9.86 6.49
CA ASN A 50 -0.65 9.29 6.30
C ASN A 50 -1.23 9.79 4.98
N ILE A 51 -1.54 8.89 4.06
CA ILE A 51 -2.10 9.18 2.74
C ILE A 51 -3.48 8.53 2.62
N PHE A 52 -4.54 9.34 2.48
CA PHE A 52 -5.91 8.84 2.62
C PHE A 52 -6.91 9.54 1.69
N PRO A 53 -7.99 8.83 1.29
CA PRO A 53 -9.11 9.45 0.58
C PRO A 53 -9.84 10.46 1.47
N THR A 54 -10.47 11.47 0.87
CA THR A 54 -11.15 12.54 1.62
C THR A 54 -12.26 12.06 2.57
N ASN A 55 -12.87 10.90 2.30
CA ASN A 55 -13.87 10.26 3.16
C ASN A 55 -13.27 9.43 4.32
N GLN A 56 -11.94 9.36 4.44
CA GLN A 56 -11.21 8.79 5.59
C GLN A 56 -11.59 7.34 5.95
N ILE A 57 -11.87 6.53 4.94
CA ILE A 57 -12.25 5.10 5.09
C ILE A 57 -11.07 4.16 5.38
N GLY A 58 -9.86 4.71 5.35
CA GLY A 58 -8.58 4.01 5.48
C GLY A 58 -7.43 4.93 5.08
N ALA A 59 -6.20 4.46 5.19
CA ALA A 59 -5.01 5.19 4.81
C ALA A 59 -3.90 4.25 4.34
N ILE A 60 -2.96 4.79 3.57
CA ILE A 60 -1.60 4.28 3.47
C ILE A 60 -0.76 5.03 4.49
N THR A 61 -0.09 4.30 5.37
CA THR A 61 0.85 4.85 6.33
C THR A 61 2.27 4.47 5.94
N ILE A 62 3.20 5.41 6.10
CA ILE A 62 4.61 5.23 5.79
C ILE A 62 5.43 5.76 6.96
N SER A 63 6.29 4.92 7.52
CA SER A 63 7.32 5.32 8.49
C SER A 63 8.69 4.81 8.05
N GLU A 64 9.73 5.56 8.40
CA GLU A 64 11.11 5.23 8.07
C GLU A 64 12.03 5.38 9.29
N TYR A 65 13.02 4.50 9.38
CA TYR A 65 14.00 4.44 10.46
C TYR A 65 15.38 4.24 9.83
N HIS A 66 16.35 5.10 10.16
CA HIS A 66 17.67 5.12 9.51
C HIS A 66 18.81 4.57 10.36
N ASP A 67 18.58 4.27 11.64
CA ASP A 67 19.59 3.78 12.56
C ASP A 67 19.05 2.69 13.50
N LEU A 68 18.05 1.93 13.03
CA LEU A 68 17.42 0.89 13.83
C LEU A 68 18.20 -0.43 13.73
N GLU A 69 18.85 -0.82 14.82
CA GLU A 69 19.53 -2.11 14.95
C GLU A 69 18.53 -3.26 15.16
N LEU A 70 17.81 -3.61 14.10
CA LEU A 70 16.94 -4.78 14.07
C LEU A 70 17.64 -5.93 13.33
N PRO A 71 18.00 -7.03 13.99
CA PRO A 71 18.52 -8.21 13.29
C PRO A 71 17.50 -8.75 12.28
N LYS A 72 17.96 -9.16 11.10
CA LYS A 72 17.10 -9.76 10.05
C LYS A 72 16.28 -10.95 10.58
N ALA A 73 16.84 -11.72 11.51
CA ALA A 73 16.17 -12.86 12.14
C ALA A 73 14.99 -12.47 13.04
N GLU A 74 14.98 -11.24 13.58
CA GLU A 74 13.92 -10.75 14.47
C GLU A 74 12.87 -9.92 13.72
N THR A 75 13.09 -9.65 12.43
CA THR A 75 12.23 -8.74 11.65
C THR A 75 10.80 -9.26 11.51
N LYS A 76 10.62 -10.57 11.41
CA LYS A 76 9.28 -11.16 11.36
C LYS A 76 8.53 -11.01 12.70
N LYS A 77 9.20 -11.26 13.82
CA LYS A 77 8.60 -11.04 15.16
C LYS A 77 8.27 -9.56 15.38
N PHE A 78 9.15 -8.66 14.96
CA PHE A 78 8.89 -7.23 14.97
C PHE A 78 7.61 -6.88 14.19
N ILE A 79 7.43 -7.41 12.97
CA ILE A 79 6.23 -7.17 12.16
C ILE A 79 4.96 -7.67 12.86
N LEU A 80 4.99 -8.87 13.46
CA LEU A 80 3.83 -9.40 14.20
C LEU A 80 3.48 -8.53 15.42
N ALA A 81 4.51 -8.02 16.12
CA ALA A 81 4.34 -7.17 17.29
C ALA A 81 3.69 -5.82 16.96
N LEU A 82 3.87 -5.26 15.75
CA LEU A 82 3.17 -4.04 15.30
C LEU A 82 1.65 -4.16 15.40
N TYR A 83 1.12 -5.38 15.28
CA TYR A 83 -0.32 -5.67 15.28
C TYR A 83 -0.77 -6.43 16.53
N ASN A 84 0.13 -6.67 17.50
CA ASN A 84 -0.10 -7.60 18.61
C ASN A 84 -0.66 -8.96 18.12
N SER A 85 -0.14 -9.43 16.98
CA SER A 85 -0.64 -10.63 16.32
C SER A 85 -0.09 -11.90 16.97
N SER A 86 -0.97 -12.89 17.15
CA SER A 86 -0.60 -14.24 17.60
C SER A 86 -0.26 -15.20 16.45
N ASP A 87 -0.18 -14.69 15.22
CA ASP A 87 0.17 -15.51 14.05
C ASP A 87 1.61 -16.07 14.14
N ASP A 88 1.84 -17.18 13.45
CA ASP A 88 3.19 -17.75 13.26
C ASP A 88 3.97 -16.93 12.23
N GLU A 89 5.28 -16.75 12.42
CA GLU A 89 6.19 -16.04 11.49
C GLU A 89 6.11 -16.54 10.03
N LYS A 90 5.68 -17.79 9.80
CA LYS A 90 5.44 -18.36 8.47
C LYS A 90 4.36 -17.62 7.68
N LYS A 91 3.46 -16.89 8.34
CA LYS A 91 2.48 -16.01 7.69
C LYS A 91 3.14 -14.82 6.99
N ILE A 92 4.35 -14.43 7.41
CA ILE A 92 5.11 -13.36 6.80
C ILE A 92 5.89 -13.90 5.62
N LYS A 93 5.54 -13.43 4.42
CA LYS A 93 6.25 -13.74 3.18
C LYS A 93 7.52 -12.89 3.12
N THR A 94 8.61 -13.49 2.65
CA THR A 94 9.89 -12.78 2.46
C THR A 94 10.29 -12.85 0.99
N GLY A 95 10.75 -11.73 0.45
CA GLY A 95 11.19 -11.59 -0.93
C GLY A 95 12.46 -10.75 -1.07
N SER A 96 13.06 -10.82 -2.26
CA SER A 96 14.12 -9.89 -2.64
C SER A 96 13.48 -8.58 -3.08
N GLY A 97 13.66 -7.53 -2.28
CA GLY A 97 13.24 -6.18 -2.63
C GLY A 97 14.22 -5.52 -3.60
N LYS A 98 13.81 -4.37 -4.14
CA LYS A 98 14.68 -3.56 -5.01
C LYS A 98 15.83 -2.96 -4.18
N ARG A 99 16.96 -2.66 -4.84
CA ARG A 99 18.08 -1.87 -4.26
C ARG A 99 18.76 -2.52 -3.04
N GLY A 100 18.68 -3.85 -2.94
CA GLY A 100 19.31 -4.64 -1.88
C GLY A 100 18.51 -4.68 -0.57
N TYR A 101 17.27 -4.19 -0.57
CA TYR A 101 16.37 -4.39 0.56
C TYR A 101 15.83 -5.82 0.56
N THR A 102 15.69 -6.40 1.75
CA THR A 102 14.82 -7.55 1.97
C THR A 102 13.40 -7.01 2.16
N GLU A 103 12.44 -7.56 1.43
CA GLU A 103 11.02 -7.19 1.54
C GLU A 103 10.27 -8.26 2.33
N TYR A 104 9.47 -7.83 3.29
CA TYR A 104 8.58 -8.68 4.08
C TYR A 104 7.15 -8.23 3.85
N PHE A 105 6.24 -9.18 3.64
CA PHE A 105 4.83 -8.90 3.38
C PHE A 105 3.96 -9.64 4.39
N TYR A 106 3.04 -8.91 5.02
CA TYR A 106 2.11 -9.43 6.00
C TYR A 106 0.71 -8.85 5.80
N GLU A 107 -0.29 -9.72 5.84
CA GLU A 107 -1.71 -9.35 5.84
C GLU A 107 -2.31 -9.73 7.18
N TYR A 108 -2.98 -8.79 7.82
CA TYR A 108 -3.61 -8.97 9.12
C TYR A 108 -5.03 -8.42 9.09
N PHE A 109 -5.95 -9.13 9.74
CA PHE A 109 -7.31 -8.64 9.94
C PHE A 109 -7.54 -8.44 11.44
N ASP A 110 -7.70 -7.19 11.84
CA ASP A 110 -8.07 -6.82 13.19
C ASP A 110 -9.58 -7.02 13.36
N GLU A 111 -9.97 -8.10 14.05
CA GLU A 111 -11.38 -8.41 14.28
C GLU A 111 -12.07 -7.42 15.21
N LYS A 112 -11.32 -6.84 16.17
CA LYS A 112 -11.86 -5.90 17.15
C LYS A 112 -12.23 -4.59 16.46
N GLU A 113 -11.33 -4.09 15.63
CA GLU A 113 -11.51 -2.80 14.92
C GLU A 113 -12.15 -2.98 13.53
N ASN A 114 -12.40 -4.22 13.08
CA ASN A 114 -12.87 -4.57 11.75
C ASN A 114 -12.05 -3.92 10.62
N LEU A 115 -10.73 -4.01 10.74
CA LEU A 115 -9.76 -3.32 9.90
C LEU A 115 -8.82 -4.32 9.21
N PHE A 116 -8.67 -4.20 7.89
CA PHE A 116 -7.61 -4.89 7.17
C PHE A 116 -6.33 -4.08 7.21
N TRP A 117 -5.25 -4.78 7.51
CA TRP A 117 -3.88 -4.30 7.44
C TRP A 117 -3.12 -5.08 6.37
N ILE A 118 -2.48 -4.35 5.45
CA ILE A 118 -1.57 -4.94 4.45
C ILE A 118 -0.25 -4.20 4.53
N THR A 119 0.81 -4.91 4.87
CA THR A 119 2.08 -4.28 5.25
C THR A 119 3.25 -4.84 4.49
N LYS A 120 4.05 -3.93 3.94
CA LYS A 120 5.38 -4.19 3.39
C LYS A 120 6.41 -3.55 4.31
N VAL A 121 7.37 -4.34 4.77
CA VAL A 121 8.57 -3.86 5.45
C VAL A 121 9.76 -4.07 4.54
N PHE A 122 10.52 -3.01 4.29
CA PHE A 122 11.75 -3.05 3.53
C PHE A 122 12.91 -2.83 4.49
N GLN A 123 13.81 -3.80 4.60
CA GLN A 123 14.97 -3.73 5.50
C GLN A 123 16.29 -3.85 4.73
N LYS A 124 17.22 -2.94 5.02
CA LYS A 124 18.61 -3.00 4.53
C LYS A 124 19.55 -2.44 5.60
N SER A 125 20.34 -3.30 6.24
CA SER A 125 21.17 -2.90 7.38
C SER A 125 20.31 -2.22 8.46
N LYS A 126 20.63 -0.99 8.89
CA LYS A 126 19.88 -0.20 9.87
C LYS A 126 18.73 0.63 9.27
N GLU A 127 18.52 0.52 7.95
CA GLU A 127 17.45 1.20 7.23
C GLU A 127 16.19 0.33 7.18
N ILE A 128 15.08 0.84 7.70
CA ILE A 128 13.78 0.19 7.68
C ILE A 128 12.72 1.17 7.17
N TYR A 129 11.91 0.72 6.21
CA TYR A 129 10.69 1.40 5.77
C TYR A 129 9.52 0.48 6.04
N ILE A 130 8.48 1.00 6.69
CA ILE A 130 7.22 0.30 6.95
C ILE A 130 6.15 1.03 6.17
N VAL A 131 5.54 0.34 5.21
CA VAL A 131 4.44 0.84 4.40
C VAL A 131 3.24 -0.05 4.69
N SER A 132 2.12 0.53 5.10
CA SER A 132 0.92 -0.23 5.43
C SER A 132 -0.31 0.40 4.79
N ILE A 133 -1.23 -0.42 4.29
CA ILE A 133 -2.63 -0.05 4.12
C ILE A 133 -3.34 -0.38 5.42
N ASN A 134 -4.19 0.53 5.91
CA ASN A 134 -5.28 0.21 6.82
C ASN A 134 -6.61 0.59 6.16
N CYS A 135 -7.59 -0.30 6.17
CA CYS A 135 -8.90 0.00 5.62
C CYS A 135 -10.01 -0.77 6.33
N GLN A 136 -11.12 -0.10 6.62
CA GLN A 136 -12.27 -0.75 7.24
C GLN A 136 -12.82 -1.85 6.34
N LYS A 137 -13.14 -3.01 6.91
CA LYS A 137 -13.62 -4.22 6.20
C LYS A 137 -14.72 -3.95 5.19
N LYS A 138 -15.70 -3.11 5.54
CA LYS A 138 -16.83 -2.75 4.64
C LYS A 138 -16.41 -2.03 3.36
N TYR A 139 -15.24 -1.39 3.35
CA TYR A 139 -14.70 -0.67 2.20
C TYR A 139 -13.55 -1.40 1.49
N TRP A 140 -13.04 -2.49 2.08
CA TRP A 140 -12.00 -3.32 1.47
C TRP A 140 -12.56 -4.27 0.40
N ASN A 141 -13.10 -3.69 -0.68
CA ASN A 141 -13.62 -4.42 -1.82
C ASN A 141 -13.62 -3.55 -3.09
N GLY A 142 -13.83 -4.19 -4.25
CA GLY A 142 -14.06 -3.52 -5.52
C GLY A 142 -13.02 -2.45 -5.86
N ASN A 143 -13.50 -1.26 -6.22
CA ASN A 143 -12.63 -0.16 -6.67
C ASN A 143 -11.76 0.42 -5.54
N TYR A 144 -12.24 0.45 -4.29
CA TYR A 144 -11.43 0.96 -3.18
C TYR A 144 -10.21 0.08 -2.94
N MET A 145 -10.41 -1.23 -2.84
CA MET A 145 -9.30 -2.19 -2.70
C MET A 145 -8.30 -2.05 -3.84
N LYS A 146 -8.79 -1.91 -5.08
CA LYS A 146 -7.92 -1.71 -6.25
C LYS A 146 -7.07 -0.43 -6.11
N VAL A 147 -7.69 0.71 -5.82
CA VAL A 147 -6.97 2.01 -5.74
C VAL A 147 -5.98 2.02 -4.57
N PHE A 148 -6.33 1.45 -3.41
CA PHE A 148 -5.39 1.29 -2.30
C PHE A 148 -4.19 0.44 -2.69
N ASN A 149 -4.39 -0.72 -3.33
CA ASN A 149 -3.30 -1.57 -3.78
C ASN A 149 -2.43 -0.91 -4.86
N GLU A 150 -3.03 -0.26 -5.86
CA GLU A 150 -2.28 0.48 -6.89
C GLU A 150 -1.42 1.59 -6.29
N THR A 151 -1.97 2.33 -5.33
CA THR A 151 -1.24 3.38 -4.62
C THR A 151 -0.11 2.76 -3.79
N PHE A 152 -0.39 1.72 -3.01
CA PHE A 152 0.58 1.00 -2.16
C PHE A 152 1.73 0.38 -2.95
N ASP A 153 1.43 -0.28 -4.07
CA ASP A 153 2.43 -0.92 -4.94
C ASP A 153 3.30 0.07 -5.70
N SER A 154 2.88 1.34 -5.79
CA SER A 154 3.65 2.40 -6.41
C SER A 154 4.82 2.89 -5.55
N PHE A 155 4.89 2.49 -4.28
CA PHE A 155 5.93 2.92 -3.33
C PHE A 155 7.33 2.60 -3.86
N LYS A 156 8.21 3.60 -3.83
CA LYS A 156 9.60 3.49 -4.25
C LYS A 156 10.50 4.23 -3.28
N ILE A 157 11.39 3.49 -2.62
CA ILE A 157 12.54 4.06 -1.91
C ILE A 157 13.43 4.76 -2.95
N LYS A 158 14.02 5.92 -2.63
CA LYS A 158 14.98 6.69 -3.45
C LYS A 158 16.41 6.25 -3.17
N ASN A 159 17.34 6.56 -4.08
CA ASN A 159 18.73 6.24 -3.88
C ASN A 159 19.33 7.37 -3.03
N ARG A 160 19.79 7.08 -1.82
CA ARG A 160 20.78 7.97 -1.18
C ARG A 160 22.08 7.80 -1.94
N ILE A 161 22.47 8.82 -2.70
CA ILE A 161 23.86 8.99 -3.07
C ILE A 161 24.51 9.57 -1.80
N LEU A 162 25.29 8.75 -1.10
CA LEU A 162 26.21 9.26 -0.09
C LEU A 162 27.27 10.05 -0.86
N LEU A 163 27.18 11.38 -0.83
CA LEU A 163 28.23 12.29 -1.31
C LEU A 163 29.28 12.45 -0.21
#